data_AF-A0A0W8DHQ8-F1
#
_entry.id   AF-A0A0W8DHQ8-F1
#
_cell.length_a   1.000
_cell.length_b   1.000
_cell.length_c   1.000
_cell.angle_alpha   90.00
_cell.angle_beta   90.00
_cell.angle_gamma   90.00
#
_symmetry.space_group_name_H-M   'P 1'
#
loop_
_entity.id
_entity.type
_entity.pdbx_description
1 polymer ?
#
loop_
_entity_poly.entity_id
_entity_poly.type
_entity_poly.pdbx_seq_one_letter_code
_entity_poly.pdbx_strand_id
1 'polypeptide(L)'
;MTEAASSSPETLLKQRVWAGRLPVVFSLDPNEVTTLHAPRPFYAMVPRMSYLVSQTRDVVEYFRDAAPPMSAIQGASIWFEAKGVPLHWHLPFGLLRDLLCGPGVDSDTDLPWAITVHFLNFPKDILLPCDNEQSVESHFMHSLKQATFLRMGSTKAVMALPEAQQTQIWTSISQNAQDFQILVHGIPVPADVSIVELYRNFAYADGFLYVALSSKSS
;
A
#
# COMPACT_ATOMS: atom_id res chain seq x y z
N MET A 1 -8.02 -41.94 6.28
CA MET A 1 -8.62 -41.40 5.04
C MET A 1 -9.32 -40.11 5.39
N THR A 2 -8.75 -38.99 4.98
CA THR A 2 -9.41 -37.68 4.99
C THR A 2 -9.03 -37.06 3.65
N GLU A 3 -9.94 -37.14 2.68
CA GLU A 3 -9.82 -36.38 1.43
C GLU A 3 -9.78 -34.89 1.80
N ALA A 4 -8.64 -34.26 1.56
CA ALA A 4 -8.56 -32.81 1.55
C ALA A 4 -9.46 -32.32 0.40
N ALA A 5 -10.58 -31.69 0.73
CA ALA A 5 -11.47 -31.07 -0.25
C ALA A 5 -10.63 -30.14 -1.14
N SER A 6 -10.59 -30.40 -2.45
CA SER A 6 -9.88 -29.54 -3.39
C SER A 6 -10.55 -28.15 -3.38
N SER A 7 -9.85 -27.14 -2.86
CA SER A 7 -10.33 -25.77 -2.84
C SER A 7 -10.57 -25.28 -4.27
N SER A 8 -11.64 -24.52 -4.49
CA SER A 8 -11.92 -23.95 -5.81
C SER A 8 -10.79 -22.99 -6.24
N PRO A 9 -10.56 -22.82 -7.56
CA PRO A 9 -9.57 -21.85 -8.06
C PRO A 9 -9.76 -20.42 -7.51
N GLU A 10 -11.02 -20.01 -7.33
CA GLU A 10 -11.36 -18.70 -6.75
C GLU A 10 -10.92 -18.59 -5.28
N THR A 11 -11.15 -19.63 -4.48
CA THR A 11 -10.70 -19.66 -3.09
C THR A 11 -9.18 -19.64 -2.99
N LEU A 12 -8.49 -20.39 -3.86
CA LEU A 12 -7.03 -20.38 -3.92
C LEU A 12 -6.46 -19.00 -4.31
N LEU A 13 -7.10 -18.32 -5.26
CA LEU A 13 -6.70 -16.97 -5.66
C LEU A 13 -6.80 -15.99 -4.48
N LYS A 14 -7.94 -15.98 -3.78
CA LYS A 14 -8.15 -15.13 -2.59
C LYS A 14 -7.14 -15.43 -1.48
N GLN A 15 -6.83 -16.71 -1.26
CA GLN A 15 -5.81 -17.12 -0.29
C GLN A 15 -4.42 -16.59 -0.69
N ARG A 16 -4.06 -16.63 -1.97
CA ARG A 16 -2.78 -16.09 -2.47
C ARG A 16 -2.70 -14.58 -2.33
N VAL A 17 -3.78 -13.87 -2.67
CA VAL A 17 -3.88 -12.40 -2.49
C VAL A 17 -3.69 -12.03 -1.02
N TRP A 18 -4.38 -12.72 -0.11
CA TRP A 18 -4.26 -12.49 1.33
C TRP A 18 -2.88 -12.84 1.89
N ALA A 19 -2.28 -13.95 1.41
CA ALA A 19 -0.97 -14.41 1.81
C ALA A 19 0.19 -13.58 1.22
N GLY A 20 -0.08 -12.68 0.27
CA GLY A 20 0.93 -11.85 -0.38
C GLY A 20 1.81 -11.11 0.63
N ARG A 21 3.13 -11.21 0.45
CA ARG A 21 4.15 -10.55 1.26
C ARG A 21 5.12 -9.77 0.37
N LEU A 22 5.74 -8.75 0.95
CA LEU A 22 6.84 -7.99 0.36
C LEU A 22 8.09 -8.18 1.21
N PRO A 23 9.26 -8.52 0.63
CA PRO A 23 10.52 -8.39 1.32
C PRO A 23 10.88 -6.91 1.41
N VAL A 24 11.13 -6.42 2.63
CA VAL A 24 11.37 -5.00 2.91
C VAL A 24 12.65 -4.86 3.71
N VAL A 25 13.40 -3.81 3.43
CA VAL A 25 14.55 -3.38 4.21
C VAL A 25 14.32 -1.96 4.73
N PHE A 26 14.27 -1.84 6.06
CA PHE A 26 14.17 -0.57 6.76
C PHE A 26 15.57 -0.10 7.17
N SER A 27 15.92 1.13 6.82
CA SER A 27 17.18 1.76 7.21
C SER A 27 16.91 3.10 7.89
N LEU A 28 17.56 3.37 9.02
CA LEU A 28 17.51 4.69 9.65
C LEU A 28 18.17 5.73 8.73
N ASP A 29 17.58 6.93 8.62
CA ASP A 29 18.20 8.02 7.88
C ASP A 29 19.64 8.30 8.39
N PRO A 30 20.65 8.36 7.51
CA PRO A 30 22.04 8.56 7.94
C PRO A 30 22.29 9.85 8.74
N ASN A 31 21.48 10.89 8.53
CA ASN A 31 21.60 12.16 9.26
C ASN A 31 20.93 12.12 10.65
N GLU A 32 20.18 11.05 10.94
CA GLU A 32 19.49 10.85 12.21
C GLU A 32 20.17 9.79 13.09
N VAL A 33 21.27 9.19 12.63
CA VAL A 33 22.07 8.25 13.42
C VAL A 33 22.78 9.00 14.56
N THR A 34 22.51 8.60 15.80
CA THR A 34 23.11 9.19 17.02
C THR A 34 24.31 8.41 17.57
N THR A 35 24.58 7.22 17.01
CA THR A 35 25.69 6.35 17.38
C THR A 35 26.93 6.58 16.50
N LEU A 36 28.10 6.14 16.96
CA LEU A 36 29.37 6.25 16.21
C LEU A 36 29.35 5.51 14.86
N HIS A 37 28.61 4.40 14.80
CA HIS A 37 28.42 3.59 13.60
C HIS A 37 26.93 3.50 13.27
N ALA A 38 26.60 3.48 11.99
CA ALA A 38 25.23 3.27 11.53
C ALA A 38 24.69 1.90 12.00
N PRO A 39 23.43 1.83 12.45
CA PRO A 39 22.80 0.56 12.80
C PRO A 39 22.67 -0.34 11.56
N ARG A 40 22.60 -1.65 11.78
CA ARG A 40 22.28 -2.57 10.68
C ARG A 40 20.85 -2.32 10.20
N PRO A 41 20.54 -2.57 8.91
CA PRO A 41 19.16 -2.49 8.44
C PRO A 41 18.27 -3.57 9.07
N PHE A 42 16.99 -3.25 9.24
CA PHE A 42 15.96 -4.17 9.72
C PHE A 42 15.21 -4.79 8.52
N TYR A 43 15.24 -6.11 8.39
CA TYR A 43 14.59 -6.83 7.29
C TYR A 43 13.30 -7.51 7.75
N ALA A 44 12.23 -7.40 6.97
CA ALA A 44 10.94 -8.01 7.29
C ALA A 44 10.17 -8.47 6.04
N MET A 45 9.33 -9.50 6.22
CA MET A 45 8.34 -9.93 5.23
C MET A 45 6.98 -9.33 5.57
N VAL A 46 6.66 -8.19 4.96
CA VAL A 46 5.47 -7.40 5.34
C VAL A 46 4.26 -7.82 4.50
N PRO A 47 3.09 -8.08 5.12
CA PRO A 47 1.85 -8.35 4.40
C PRO A 47 1.45 -7.23 3.45
N ARG A 48 1.15 -7.56 2.19
CA ARG A 48 0.58 -6.56 1.26
C ARG A 48 -0.72 -5.96 1.79
N MET A 49 -1.50 -6.77 2.51
CA MET A 49 -2.80 -6.44 3.06
C MET A 49 -2.74 -5.57 4.33
N SER A 50 -1.57 -5.39 4.94
CA SER A 50 -1.43 -4.56 6.14
C SER A 50 -1.22 -3.09 5.79
N TYR A 51 -1.03 -2.25 6.80
CA TYR A 51 -0.67 -0.84 6.69
C TYR A 51 0.73 -0.62 7.27
N LEU A 52 1.37 0.51 6.94
CA LEU A 52 2.70 0.88 7.47
C LEU A 52 2.77 0.78 8.99
N VAL A 53 1.69 1.17 9.67
CA VAL A 53 1.64 1.20 11.13
C VAL A 53 1.82 -0.18 11.77
N SER A 54 1.51 -1.25 11.03
CA SER A 54 1.74 -2.63 11.48
C SER A 54 3.21 -2.98 11.71
N GLN A 55 4.14 -2.23 11.12
CA GLN A 55 5.59 -2.42 11.28
C GLN A 55 6.23 -1.36 12.19
N THR A 56 5.52 -0.26 12.48
CA THR A 56 6.06 0.88 13.20
C THR A 56 6.63 0.50 14.56
N ARG A 57 5.94 -0.33 15.34
CA ARG A 57 6.40 -0.73 16.68
C ARG A 57 7.76 -1.44 16.63
N ASP A 58 7.88 -2.46 15.79
CA ASP A 58 9.09 -3.27 15.68
C ASP A 58 10.26 -2.44 15.15
N VAL A 59 10.00 -1.56 14.18
CA VAL A 59 10.99 -0.63 13.64
C VAL A 59 11.48 0.39 14.68
N VAL A 60 10.55 1.00 15.43
CA VAL A 60 10.89 1.96 16.51
C VAL A 60 11.70 1.28 17.59
N GLU A 61 11.32 0.06 17.99
CA GLU A 61 12.05 -0.72 18.98
C GLU A 61 13.45 -1.10 18.49
N TYR A 62 13.58 -1.51 17.23
CA TYR A 62 14.86 -1.88 16.63
C TYR A 62 15.85 -0.71 16.55
N PHE A 63 15.40 0.49 16.17
CA PHE A 63 16.27 1.66 16.03
C PHE A 63 16.37 2.53 17.29
N ARG A 64 15.74 2.15 18.41
CA ARG A 64 15.63 2.95 19.63
C ARG A 64 16.96 3.53 20.11
N ASP A 65 18.02 2.73 20.11
CA ASP A 65 19.33 3.13 20.65
C ASP A 65 20.20 3.90 19.65
N ALA A 66 19.82 3.91 18.37
CA ALA A 66 20.56 4.56 17.28
C ALA A 66 19.86 5.81 16.73
N ALA A 67 18.58 5.99 17.03
CA ALA A 67 17.76 7.12 16.58
C ALA A 67 17.75 8.27 17.61
N PRO A 68 17.30 9.48 17.23
CA PRO A 68 17.12 10.58 18.14
C PRO A 68 16.01 10.30 19.17
N PRO A 69 16.13 10.77 20.42
CA PRO A 69 15.13 10.52 21.45
C PRO A 69 13.84 11.30 21.16
N MET A 70 12.84 10.65 20.54
CA MET A 70 11.56 11.27 20.17
C MET A 70 10.85 11.96 21.35
N SER A 71 10.94 11.40 22.56
CA SER A 71 10.30 11.97 23.75
C SER A 71 10.89 13.31 24.19
N ALA A 72 12.13 13.61 23.80
CA ALA A 72 12.82 14.85 24.13
C ALA A 72 12.61 15.95 23.08
N ILE A 73 12.05 15.62 21.90
CA ILE A 73 11.97 16.52 20.75
C ILE A 73 10.50 16.83 20.46
N GLN A 74 10.11 18.08 20.73
CA GLN A 74 8.73 18.52 20.52
C GLN A 74 8.35 18.45 19.02
N GLY A 75 7.31 17.69 18.70
CA GLY A 75 6.84 17.51 17.34
C GLY A 75 7.59 16.46 16.52
N ALA A 76 8.49 15.68 17.14
CA ALA A 76 9.04 14.48 16.53
C ALA A 76 7.95 13.43 16.31
N SER A 77 7.92 12.84 15.13
CA SER A 77 6.99 11.78 14.77
C SER A 77 7.65 10.89 13.73
N ILE A 78 7.52 9.58 13.89
CA ILE A 78 8.05 8.63 12.94
C ILE A 78 7.32 8.72 11.60
N TRP A 79 8.07 8.72 10.51
CA TRP A 79 7.55 8.58 9.17
C TRP A 79 8.50 7.77 8.30
N PHE A 80 8.00 7.35 7.14
CA PHE A 80 8.70 6.45 6.24
C PHE A 80 8.81 7.07 4.86
N GLU A 81 9.93 6.85 4.20
CA GLU A 81 10.20 7.33 2.84
C GLU A 81 10.61 6.16 1.94
N ALA A 82 10.22 6.20 0.68
CA ALA A 82 10.86 5.39 -0.34
C ALA A 82 11.06 6.21 -1.62
N LYS A 83 12.25 6.11 -2.22
CA LYS A 83 12.62 6.84 -3.44
C LYS A 83 12.35 8.37 -3.36
N GLY A 84 12.61 9.00 -2.21
CA GLY A 84 12.35 10.44 -2.02
C GLY A 84 10.88 10.80 -1.76
N VAL A 85 9.99 9.82 -1.63
CA VAL A 85 8.55 10.05 -1.44
C VAL A 85 8.12 9.62 -0.04
N PRO A 86 7.56 10.54 0.77
CA PRO A 86 6.94 10.21 2.05
C PRO A 86 5.75 9.26 1.87
N LEU A 87 5.71 8.19 2.65
CA LEU A 87 4.71 7.14 2.50
C LEU A 87 3.46 7.40 3.36
N HIS A 88 2.29 7.37 2.72
CA HIS A 88 1.01 7.58 3.38
C HIS A 88 0.57 6.36 4.18
N TRP A 89 0.60 6.47 5.52
CA TRP A 89 0.28 5.37 6.43
C TRP A 89 -1.13 4.80 6.29
N HIS A 90 -2.07 5.59 5.77
CA HIS A 90 -3.49 5.26 5.64
C HIS A 90 -3.82 4.49 4.34
N LEU A 91 -2.81 4.21 3.52
CA LEU A 91 -2.92 3.35 2.34
C LEU A 91 -2.36 1.95 2.64
N PRO A 92 -2.93 0.89 2.03
CA PRO A 92 -2.38 -0.45 2.18
C PRO A 92 -0.92 -0.56 1.74
N PHE A 93 -0.14 -1.34 2.48
CA PHE A 93 1.30 -1.47 2.31
C PHE A 93 1.68 -1.96 0.91
N GLY A 94 0.95 -2.94 0.39
CA GLY A 94 1.15 -3.45 -0.98
C GLY A 94 0.88 -2.40 -2.05
N LEU A 95 -0.11 -1.53 -1.83
CA LEU A 95 -0.46 -0.46 -2.78
C LEU A 95 0.63 0.60 -2.85
N LEU A 96 1.20 0.98 -1.70
CA LEU A 96 2.32 1.93 -1.64
C LEU A 96 3.51 1.47 -2.49
N ARG A 97 3.85 0.16 -2.42
CA ARG A 97 4.85 -0.42 -3.33
C ARG A 97 4.38 -0.23 -4.77
N ASP A 98 3.21 -0.75 -5.12
CA ASP A 98 2.76 -0.83 -6.50
C ASP A 98 2.72 0.54 -7.19
N LEU A 99 2.36 1.60 -6.45
CA LEU A 99 2.40 2.99 -6.93
C LEU A 99 3.81 3.52 -7.20
N LEU A 100 4.79 3.18 -6.36
CA LEU A 100 6.13 3.75 -6.41
C LEU A 100 7.11 3.00 -7.33
N CYS A 101 6.86 1.72 -7.55
CA CYS A 101 7.81 0.87 -8.25
C CYS A 101 7.17 -0.04 -9.31
N GLY A 102 5.86 0.07 -9.53
CA GLY A 102 5.19 -0.64 -10.60
C GLY A 102 5.18 -2.18 -10.44
N PRO A 103 4.97 -2.92 -11.54
CA PRO A 103 4.95 -4.37 -11.54
C PRO A 103 6.37 -4.88 -11.30
N GLY A 104 6.56 -5.76 -10.32
CA GLY A 104 7.85 -6.44 -10.09
C GLY A 104 8.21 -7.47 -11.16
N VAL A 105 7.83 -7.24 -12.43
CA VAL A 105 7.93 -8.21 -13.53
C VAL A 105 9.25 -8.05 -14.30
N ASP A 106 9.80 -6.84 -14.38
CA ASP A 106 11.01 -6.58 -15.18
C ASP A 106 12.28 -6.29 -14.37
N SER A 107 12.21 -6.21 -13.04
CA SER A 107 13.42 -6.04 -12.25
C SER A 107 13.30 -6.50 -10.80
N ASP A 108 14.09 -7.52 -10.45
CA ASP A 108 14.53 -7.81 -9.09
C ASP A 108 15.31 -6.63 -8.45
N THR A 109 15.55 -5.52 -9.16
CA THR A 109 16.39 -4.41 -8.66
C THR A 109 15.76 -3.61 -7.53
N ASP A 110 14.44 -3.70 -7.33
CA ASP A 110 13.71 -2.93 -6.32
C ASP A 110 13.28 -3.76 -5.11
N LEU A 111 13.74 -5.01 -5.00
CA LEU A 111 13.53 -5.89 -3.86
C LEU A 111 14.88 -6.29 -3.22
N PRO A 112 14.99 -6.36 -1.88
CA PRO A 112 13.98 -5.99 -0.89
C PRO A 112 13.64 -4.50 -0.97
N TRP A 113 12.36 -4.16 -0.81
CA TRP A 113 11.87 -2.79 -0.95
C TRP A 113 12.53 -1.91 0.11
N ALA A 114 13.36 -0.97 -0.34
CA ALA A 114 14.09 -0.07 0.53
C ALA A 114 13.17 1.04 1.06
N ILE A 115 13.06 1.10 2.39
CA ILE A 115 12.32 2.12 3.12
C ILE A 115 13.29 2.82 4.09
N THR A 116 13.36 4.14 3.99
CA THR A 116 14.08 4.97 4.95
C THR A 116 13.15 5.33 6.10
N VAL A 117 13.64 5.21 7.33
CA VAL A 117 12.92 5.51 8.57
C VAL A 117 13.42 6.84 9.10
N HIS A 118 12.49 7.74 9.35
CA HIS A 118 12.75 9.07 9.89
C HIS A 118 12.00 9.26 11.20
N PHE A 119 12.65 9.92 12.14
CA PHE A 119 12.13 10.29 13.46
C PHE A 119 12.01 11.82 13.62
N LEU A 120 12.64 12.59 12.73
CA LEU A 120 12.62 14.05 12.72
C LEU A 120 11.91 14.59 11.47
N ASN A 121 11.66 15.90 11.45
CA ASN A 121 11.17 16.63 10.27
C ASN A 121 9.92 16.03 9.60
N PHE A 122 8.93 15.63 10.40
CA PHE A 122 7.69 15.05 9.87
C PHE A 122 7.04 15.97 8.82
N PRO A 123 6.78 15.49 7.59
CA PRO A 123 6.28 16.31 6.49
C PRO A 123 4.77 16.57 6.63
N LYS A 124 4.40 17.52 7.50
CA LYS A 124 3.00 17.84 7.86
C LYS A 124 2.14 18.32 6.70
N ASP A 125 2.75 18.89 5.67
CA ASP A 125 2.04 19.38 4.49
C ASP A 125 1.61 18.25 3.54
N ILE A 126 2.19 17.06 3.71
CA ILE A 126 1.99 15.89 2.82
C ILE A 126 1.33 14.75 3.59
N LEU A 127 1.82 14.45 4.81
CA LEU A 127 1.37 13.32 5.61
C LEU A 127 0.37 13.73 6.68
N LEU A 128 -0.69 12.93 6.79
CA LEU A 128 -1.58 12.99 7.94
C LEU A 128 -0.84 12.49 9.19
N PRO A 129 -0.97 13.16 10.34
CA PRO A 129 -0.41 12.64 11.58
C PRO A 129 -1.06 11.30 11.95
N CYS A 130 -0.27 10.37 12.48
CA CYS A 130 -0.73 9.10 13.02
C CYS A 130 -0.54 9.13 14.54
N ASP A 131 -1.52 9.69 15.25
CA ASP A 131 -1.39 9.99 16.69
C ASP A 131 -1.27 8.73 17.56
N ASN A 132 -1.94 7.64 17.17
CA ASN A 132 -1.93 6.37 17.89
C ASN A 132 -2.51 5.21 17.03
N GLU A 133 -2.41 3.99 17.55
CA GLU A 133 -2.94 2.78 16.91
C GLU A 133 -4.47 2.81 16.70
N GLN A 134 -5.22 3.49 17.57
CA GLN A 134 -6.68 3.63 17.44
C GLN A 134 -7.05 4.49 16.23
N SER A 135 -6.22 5.45 15.83
CA SER A 135 -6.40 6.25 14.61
C SER A 135 -6.37 5.36 13.37
N VAL A 136 -5.53 4.31 13.36
CA VAL A 136 -5.43 3.35 12.26
C VAL A 136 -6.65 2.44 12.22
N GLU A 137 -7.05 1.89 13.37
CA GLU A 137 -8.25 1.06 13.47
C GLU A 137 -9.49 1.85 13.04
N SER A 138 -9.60 3.10 13.48
CA SER A 138 -10.69 3.99 13.10
C SER A 138 -10.69 4.26 11.60
N HIS A 139 -9.54 4.58 11.01
CA HIS A 139 -9.39 4.78 9.57
C HIS A 139 -9.80 3.54 8.77
N PHE A 140 -9.34 2.35 9.19
CA PHE A 140 -9.73 1.09 8.58
C PHE A 140 -11.24 0.87 8.67
N MET A 141 -11.84 1.06 9.85
CA MET A 141 -13.28 0.88 10.04
C MET A 141 -14.11 1.90 9.26
N HIS A 142 -13.63 3.14 9.12
CA HIS A 142 -14.29 4.14 8.29
C HIS A 142 -14.22 3.77 6.81
N SER A 143 -13.06 3.31 6.33
CA SER A 143 -12.88 2.85 4.96
C SER A 143 -13.81 1.65 4.66
N LEU A 144 -13.87 0.67 5.56
CA LEU A 144 -14.76 -0.49 5.42
C LEU A 144 -16.24 -0.10 5.41
N LYS A 145 -16.65 0.85 6.26
CA LYS A 145 -18.01 1.41 6.26
C LYS A 145 -18.33 2.09 4.93
N GLN A 146 -17.41 2.89 4.39
CA GLN A 146 -17.57 3.57 3.10
C GLN A 146 -17.69 2.57 1.95
N ALA A 147 -16.79 1.59 1.86
CA ALA A 147 -16.83 0.53 0.85
C ALA A 147 -18.14 -0.27 0.92
N THR A 148 -18.58 -0.63 2.13
CA THR A 148 -19.82 -1.36 2.35
C THR A 148 -21.04 -0.53 1.93
N PHE A 149 -21.05 0.78 2.23
CA PHE A 149 -22.10 1.69 1.82
C PHE A 149 -22.20 1.81 0.28
N LEU A 150 -21.06 1.96 -0.40
CA LEU A 150 -20.99 1.98 -1.87
C LEU A 150 -21.50 0.66 -2.47
N ARG A 151 -21.19 -0.48 -1.83
CA ARG A 151 -21.59 -1.81 -2.30
C ARG A 151 -23.07 -2.14 -2.06
N MET A 152 -23.62 -1.74 -0.93
CA MET A 152 -24.94 -2.21 -0.47
C MET A 152 -26.05 -1.16 -0.51
N GLY A 153 -25.78 0.13 -0.83
CA GLY A 153 -26.83 1.14 -0.63
C GLY A 153 -26.71 2.53 -1.26
N SER A 154 -25.68 2.89 -2.03
CA SER A 154 -25.81 4.02 -2.96
C SER A 154 -24.82 4.00 -4.12
N THR A 155 -25.35 3.89 -5.34
CA THR A 155 -24.67 4.08 -6.63
C THR A 155 -24.80 5.51 -7.19
N LYS A 156 -25.31 6.46 -6.39
CA LYS A 156 -25.64 7.83 -6.83
C LYS A 156 -24.46 8.57 -7.47
N ALA A 157 -23.23 8.30 -7.05
CA ALA A 157 -22.05 8.96 -7.60
C ALA A 157 -21.76 8.56 -9.07
N VAL A 158 -21.97 7.29 -9.43
CA VAL A 158 -21.76 6.81 -10.81
C VAL A 158 -22.96 7.17 -11.69
N MET A 159 -24.19 7.10 -11.15
CA MET A 159 -25.41 7.49 -11.85
C MET A 159 -25.59 9.01 -12.02
N ALA A 160 -24.84 9.83 -11.27
CA ALA A 160 -24.86 11.28 -11.39
C ALA A 160 -23.86 11.83 -12.42
N LEU A 161 -22.94 10.99 -12.93
CA LEU A 161 -22.04 11.39 -14.00
C LEU A 161 -22.81 11.46 -15.32
N PRO A 162 -22.75 12.58 -16.06
CA PRO A 162 -23.27 12.67 -17.41
C PRO A 162 -22.71 11.55 -18.29
N GLU A 163 -23.54 10.99 -19.17
CA GLU A 163 -23.18 9.88 -20.08
C GLU A 163 -21.95 10.22 -20.94
N ALA A 164 -21.80 11.49 -21.32
CA ALA A 164 -20.61 12.01 -22.01
C ALA A 164 -19.32 11.86 -21.18
N GLN A 165 -19.38 12.05 -19.86
CA GLN A 165 -18.24 11.95 -18.96
C GLN A 165 -17.87 10.49 -18.68
N GLN A 166 -18.86 9.60 -18.59
CA GLN A 166 -18.64 8.16 -18.52
C GLN A 166 -17.97 7.64 -19.81
N THR A 167 -18.47 8.08 -20.96
CA THR A 167 -17.90 7.74 -22.28
C THR A 167 -16.52 8.36 -22.46
N GLN A 168 -16.26 9.55 -21.94
CA GLN A 168 -14.95 10.19 -21.98
C GLN A 168 -13.92 9.48 -21.09
N ILE A 169 -14.31 9.02 -19.89
CA ILE A 169 -13.46 8.17 -19.04
C ILE A 169 -13.14 6.87 -19.79
N TRP A 170 -14.15 6.22 -20.38
CA TRP A 170 -13.97 5.00 -21.16
C TRP A 170 -13.06 5.19 -22.38
N THR A 171 -13.24 6.30 -23.12
CA THR A 171 -12.44 6.62 -24.32
C THR A 171 -11.01 6.98 -23.95
N SER A 172 -10.81 7.71 -22.84
CA SER A 172 -9.49 8.05 -22.31
C SER A 172 -8.75 6.80 -21.82
N ILE A 173 -9.45 5.85 -21.20
CA ILE A 173 -8.85 4.56 -20.84
C ILE A 173 -8.56 3.74 -22.11
N SER A 174 -9.48 3.68 -23.07
CA SER A 174 -9.34 2.83 -24.27
C SER A 174 -8.25 3.31 -25.25
N GLN A 175 -8.04 4.61 -25.38
CA GLN A 175 -7.02 5.18 -26.27
C GLN A 175 -5.64 5.29 -25.59
N ASN A 176 -5.59 5.41 -24.26
CA ASN A 176 -4.36 5.61 -23.48
C ASN A 176 -3.88 4.33 -22.75
N ALA A 177 -4.67 3.25 -22.72
CA ALA A 177 -4.27 1.96 -22.11
C ALA A 177 -3.10 1.27 -22.83
N GLN A 178 -2.70 1.73 -24.02
CA GLN A 178 -1.49 1.20 -24.66
C GLN A 178 -0.21 1.61 -23.91
N ASP A 179 -0.21 2.77 -23.24
CA ASP A 179 0.97 3.32 -22.56
C ASP A 179 1.02 2.99 -21.06
N PHE A 180 -0.08 2.52 -20.48
CA PHE A 180 -0.18 2.22 -19.05
C PHE A 180 -0.51 0.74 -18.80
N GLN A 181 0.03 0.22 -17.71
CA GLN A 181 -0.25 -1.11 -17.19
C GLN A 181 -1.08 -0.98 -15.91
N ILE A 182 -2.19 -1.71 -15.88
CA ILE A 182 -3.10 -1.79 -14.74
C ILE A 182 -2.53 -2.82 -13.76
N LEU A 183 -2.34 -2.41 -12.50
CA LEU A 183 -1.80 -3.26 -11.44
C LEU A 183 -2.77 -3.40 -10.29
N VAL A 184 -2.89 -4.64 -9.82
CA VAL A 184 -3.62 -4.97 -8.60
C VAL A 184 -2.80 -5.97 -7.80
N HIS A 185 -2.50 -5.66 -6.53
CA HIS A 185 -1.62 -6.46 -5.67
C HIS A 185 -0.26 -6.82 -6.32
N GLY A 186 0.30 -5.90 -7.10
CA GLY A 186 1.58 -6.05 -7.80
C GLY A 186 1.53 -6.93 -9.05
N ILE A 187 0.33 -7.35 -9.46
CA ILE A 187 0.12 -8.21 -10.63
C ILE A 187 -0.46 -7.36 -11.76
N PRO A 188 0.13 -7.41 -12.97
CA PRO A 188 -0.46 -6.76 -14.11
C PRO A 188 -1.74 -7.48 -14.54
N VAL A 189 -2.80 -6.71 -14.75
CA VAL A 189 -4.12 -7.23 -15.10
C VAL A 189 -4.49 -6.78 -16.52
N PRO A 190 -4.93 -7.69 -17.40
CA PRO A 190 -5.48 -7.33 -18.70
C PRO A 190 -6.68 -6.39 -18.60
N ALA A 191 -6.80 -5.44 -19.53
CA ALA A 191 -7.84 -4.41 -19.48
C ALA A 191 -9.26 -4.95 -19.77
N ASP A 192 -9.37 -6.16 -20.32
CA ASP A 192 -10.63 -6.86 -20.60
C ASP A 192 -11.21 -7.60 -19.39
N VAL A 193 -10.48 -7.69 -18.28
CA VAL A 193 -11.00 -8.30 -17.04
C VAL A 193 -12.08 -7.41 -16.43
N SER A 194 -13.21 -8.02 -16.08
CA SER A 194 -14.34 -7.30 -15.46
C SER A 194 -13.96 -6.68 -14.12
N ILE A 195 -14.31 -5.41 -13.93
CA ILE A 195 -14.14 -4.70 -12.65
C ILE A 195 -14.83 -5.41 -11.48
N VAL A 196 -15.95 -6.11 -11.74
CA VAL A 196 -16.67 -6.89 -10.74
C VAL A 196 -15.86 -8.10 -10.28
N GLU A 197 -15.15 -8.73 -11.20
CA GLU A 197 -14.29 -9.87 -10.92
C GLU A 197 -13.03 -9.44 -10.16
N LEU A 198 -12.44 -8.31 -10.55
CA LEU A 198 -11.33 -7.70 -9.82
C LEU A 198 -11.73 -7.37 -8.39
N TYR A 199 -12.86 -6.69 -8.21
CA TYR A 199 -13.35 -6.35 -6.88
C TYR A 199 -13.61 -7.59 -6.02
N ARG A 200 -14.22 -8.64 -6.59
CA ARG A 200 -14.54 -9.87 -5.86
C ARG A 200 -13.30 -10.61 -5.34
N ASN A 201 -12.19 -10.54 -6.07
CA ASN A 201 -11.02 -11.39 -5.81
C ASN A 201 -9.80 -10.64 -5.28
N PHE A 202 -9.72 -9.33 -5.51
CA PHE A 202 -8.55 -8.50 -5.24
C PHE A 202 -8.85 -7.23 -4.42
N ALA A 203 -10.04 -7.10 -3.85
CA ALA A 203 -10.28 -6.05 -2.87
C ALA A 203 -9.39 -6.25 -1.64
N TYR A 204 -8.89 -5.15 -1.10
CA TYR A 204 -8.16 -5.13 0.15
C TYR A 204 -9.12 -5.36 1.34
N ALA A 205 -8.54 -5.62 2.51
CA ALA A 205 -9.30 -5.90 3.73
C ALA A 205 -10.22 -4.74 4.16
N ASP A 206 -9.90 -3.51 3.73
CA ASP A 206 -10.73 -2.32 3.95
C ASP A 206 -11.93 -2.22 2.99
N GLY A 207 -12.11 -3.22 2.12
CA GLY A 207 -13.25 -3.33 1.22
C GLY A 207 -13.12 -2.56 -0.09
N PHE A 208 -12.01 -1.86 -0.33
CA PHE A 208 -11.76 -1.17 -1.59
C PHE A 208 -10.93 -2.02 -2.55
N LEU A 209 -11.23 -1.91 -3.85
CA LEU A 209 -10.33 -2.34 -4.91
C LEU A 209 -9.42 -1.17 -5.26
N TYR A 210 -8.13 -1.33 -4.98
CA TYR A 210 -7.13 -0.36 -5.40
C TYR A 210 -6.48 -0.81 -6.71
N VAL A 211 -6.43 0.11 -7.67
CA VAL A 211 -5.86 -0.11 -8.99
C VAL A 211 -4.75 0.91 -9.18
N ALA A 212 -3.51 0.44 -9.29
CA ALA A 212 -2.36 1.28 -9.60
C ALA A 212 -2.16 1.33 -11.12
N LEU A 213 -1.86 2.51 -11.64
CA LEU A 213 -1.50 2.72 -13.05
C LEU A 213 0.00 2.96 -13.12
N SER A 214 0.73 2.08 -13.81
CA SER A 214 2.15 2.24 -14.09
C SER A 214 2.35 2.59 -15.55
N SER A 215 3.22 3.54 -15.88
CA SER A 215 3.66 3.71 -17.27
C SER A 215 4.40 2.45 -17.71
N LYS A 216 4.17 1.97 -18.93
CA LYS A 216 5.05 1.01 -19.56
C LYS A 216 6.32 1.76 -19.91
N SER A 217 7.47 1.36 -19.38
CA SER A 217 8.75 1.91 -19.83
C SER A 217 8.90 1.57 -21.32
N SER A 218 9.10 2.60 -22.16
CA SER A 218 9.43 2.45 -23.58
C SER A 218 10.80 1.80 -23.78
#